data_AF-A0A924WB58-F1
#
_entry.id   AF-A0A924WB58-F1
#
_cell.length_a   1.000
_cell.length_b   1.000
_cell.length_c   1.000
_cell.angle_alpha   90.00
_cell.angle_beta   90.00
_cell.angle_gamma   90.00
#
_symmetry.space_group_name_H-M   'P 1'
#
loop_
_entity.id
_entity.type
_entity.pdbx_description
1 polymer ?
#
loop_
_entity_poly.entity_id
_entity_poly.type
_entity_poly.pdbx_seq_one_letter_code
_entity_poly.pdbx_strand_id
1 'polypeptide(L)'
;LAAYDLLEAPSSETFLALTAALEDHHLLFEKDELTSLYQCALNHCIRRINAGQPEAYADALALYRSLLDRGLLLQHGGRLSQWAYKNIATTGLRTGAFEWTEQFLHQYRDALPPAERDNAFAFNLATLYFEKQELASTLQTLQNVEFTDFTYHVGAKILQLKTFYLLNEADALISLLATTEQLLRRDKTLSPFGKATNLNFLRMLRQANKWKMKKARLSVLKAKRERLTLIEKVAALQPLANKDWLLKVLSGEE
;
A
#
# COMPACT_ATOMS: atom_id res chain seq x y z
N LEU A 1 29.40 12.94 5.48
CA LEU A 1 29.77 11.82 6.38
C LEU A 1 28.54 11.01 6.77
N ALA A 2 27.54 11.58 7.47
CA ALA A 2 26.33 10.85 7.88
C ALA A 2 25.62 10.06 6.75
N ALA A 3 25.51 10.62 5.53
CA ALA A 3 24.93 9.89 4.40
C ALA A 3 25.77 8.68 3.94
N TYR A 4 27.09 8.80 3.98
CA TYR A 4 28.00 7.70 3.68
C TYR A 4 27.91 6.61 4.76
N ASP A 5 27.90 7.01 6.03
CA ASP A 5 27.77 6.10 7.16
C ASP A 5 26.43 5.34 7.13
N LEU A 6 25.34 5.99 6.72
CA LEU A 6 24.03 5.36 6.55
C LEU A 6 24.00 4.33 5.41
N LEU A 7 24.86 4.48 4.39
CA LEU A 7 24.99 3.52 3.29
C LEU A 7 25.82 2.31 3.69
N GLU A 8 26.94 2.51 4.39
CA GLU A 8 27.87 1.47 4.83
C GLU A 8 27.35 0.68 6.04
N ALA A 9 26.91 1.40 7.08
CA ALA A 9 26.46 0.84 8.36
C ALA A 9 25.15 1.52 8.81
N PRO A 10 24.00 1.14 8.22
CA PRO A 10 22.73 1.79 8.54
C PRO A 10 22.35 1.59 10.01
N SER A 11 22.16 2.67 10.75
CA SER A 11 21.71 2.66 12.15
C SER A 11 20.72 3.79 12.41
N SER A 12 19.95 3.69 13.49
CA SER A 12 19.04 4.77 13.90
C SER A 12 19.80 6.06 14.20
N GLU A 13 21.02 5.97 14.74
CA GLU A 13 21.86 7.14 15.04
C GLU A 13 22.33 7.84 13.76
N THR A 14 22.81 7.07 12.76
CA THR A 14 23.25 7.65 11.47
C THR A 14 22.08 8.23 10.69
N PHE A 15 20.89 7.63 10.79
CA PHE A 15 19.66 8.17 10.22
C PHE A 15 19.26 9.50 10.85
N LEU A 16 19.25 9.58 12.19
CA LEU A 16 18.94 10.81 12.92
C LEU A 16 19.96 11.92 12.63
N ALA A 17 21.25 11.57 12.57
CA ALA A 17 22.29 12.53 12.22
C ALA A 17 22.13 13.08 10.79
N LEU A 18 21.80 12.22 9.82
CA LEU A 18 21.55 12.66 8.44
C LEU A 18 20.31 13.55 8.34
N THR A 19 19.20 13.16 8.98
CA THR A 19 17.94 13.92 8.91
C THR A 19 18.05 15.27 9.60
N ALA A 20 18.72 15.36 10.75
CA ALA A 20 19.04 16.64 11.39
C ALA A 20 19.89 17.54 10.47
N ALA A 21 20.95 16.99 9.88
CA ALA A 21 21.81 17.74 8.96
C ALA A 21 21.04 18.21 7.71
N LEU A 22 20.10 17.42 7.19
CA LEU A 22 19.26 17.82 6.06
C LEU A 22 18.35 19.00 6.41
N GLU A 23 17.79 19.04 7.61
CA GLU A 23 16.96 20.17 8.03
C GLU A 23 17.81 21.43 8.25
N ASP A 24 18.96 21.32 8.92
CA ASP A 24 19.80 22.47 9.27
C ASP A 24 20.60 23.04 8.09
N HIS A 25 20.93 22.22 7.09
CA HIS A 25 21.89 22.57 6.05
C HIS A 25 21.39 22.42 4.62
N HIS A 26 20.10 22.16 4.38
CA HIS A 26 19.55 21.99 3.03
C HIS A 26 19.88 23.12 2.05
N LEU A 27 20.00 24.37 2.51
CA LEU A 27 20.32 25.53 1.65
C LEU A 27 21.75 25.54 1.14
N LEU A 28 22.64 24.70 1.68
CA LEU A 28 24.04 24.60 1.27
C LEU A 28 24.26 23.65 0.09
N PHE A 29 23.25 22.87 -0.27
CA PHE A 29 23.36 21.82 -1.28
C PHE A 29 22.64 22.21 -2.57
N GLU A 30 23.23 21.83 -3.69
CA GLU A 30 22.56 21.87 -4.98
C GLU A 30 21.35 20.91 -4.98
N LYS A 31 20.35 21.22 -5.81
CA LYS A 31 19.07 20.48 -5.83
C LYS A 31 19.26 18.97 -5.99
N ASP A 32 20.14 18.55 -6.89
CA ASP A 32 20.37 17.13 -7.20
C ASP A 32 21.12 16.41 -6.08
N GLU A 33 22.08 17.10 -5.44
CA GLU A 33 22.80 16.59 -4.28
C GLU A 33 21.85 16.40 -3.09
N LEU A 34 21.06 17.44 -2.79
CA LEU A 34 20.06 17.38 -1.73
C LEU A 34 19.06 16.25 -1.96
N THR A 35 18.56 16.11 -3.19
CA THR A 35 17.66 15.01 -3.58
C THR A 35 18.29 13.64 -3.32
N SER A 36 19.57 13.48 -3.66
CA SER A 36 20.31 12.22 -3.45
C SER A 36 20.48 11.88 -1.96
N LEU A 37 20.70 12.89 -1.11
CA LEU A 37 20.80 12.71 0.34
C LEU A 37 19.45 12.29 0.95
N TYR A 38 18.36 12.95 0.55
CA TYR A 38 17.01 12.54 0.97
C TYR A 38 16.65 11.12 0.49
N GLN A 39 17.08 10.73 -0.72
CA GLN A 39 16.89 9.37 -1.22
C GLN A 39 17.64 8.34 -0.36
N CYS A 40 18.84 8.65 0.15
CA CYS A 40 19.54 7.77 1.10
C CYS A 40 18.73 7.55 2.38
N ALA A 41 18.17 8.62 2.94
CA ALA A 41 17.31 8.55 4.11
C ALA A 41 16.02 7.74 3.84
N LEU A 42 15.33 8.01 2.73
CA LEU A 42 14.13 7.27 2.33
C LEU A 42 14.41 5.79 2.12
N ASN A 43 15.52 5.44 1.47
CA ASN A 43 15.92 4.04 1.26
C ASN A 43 16.17 3.31 2.57
N HIS A 44 16.69 4.01 3.60
CA HIS A 44 16.78 3.46 4.94
C HIS A 44 15.40 3.17 5.54
N CYS A 45 14.46 4.12 5.46
CA CYS A 45 13.08 3.91 5.92
C CYS A 45 12.40 2.74 5.19
N ILE A 46 12.55 2.65 3.86
CA ILE A 46 11.97 1.56 3.05
C ILE A 46 12.53 0.20 3.47
N ARG A 47 13.84 0.09 3.75
CA ARG A 47 14.44 -1.14 4.26
C ARG A 47 13.84 -1.56 5.60
N ARG A 48 13.62 -0.61 6.52
CA ARG A 48 12.97 -0.87 7.82
C ARG A 48 11.51 -1.29 7.67
N ILE A 49 10.75 -0.61 6.81
CA ILE A 49 9.36 -0.99 6.47
C ILE A 49 9.30 -2.43 5.95
N ASN A 50 10.19 -2.78 5.02
CA ASN A 50 10.26 -4.12 4.46
C ASN A 50 10.72 -5.18 5.48
N ALA A 51 11.44 -4.78 6.53
CA ALA A 51 11.79 -5.62 7.68
C ALA A 51 10.65 -5.74 8.72
N GLY A 52 9.48 -5.15 8.47
CA GLY A 52 8.33 -5.22 9.35
C GLY A 52 8.35 -4.23 10.51
N GLN A 53 9.07 -3.10 10.37
CA GLN A 53 9.10 -2.02 11.36
C GLN A 53 8.13 -0.88 10.94
N PRO A 54 6.86 -0.91 11.40
CA PRO A 54 5.83 0.03 10.96
C PRO A 54 6.12 1.48 11.36
N GLU A 55 6.88 1.72 12.44
CA GLU A 55 7.26 3.06 12.88
C GLU A 55 8.06 3.84 11.81
N ALA A 56 8.75 3.14 10.92
CA ALA A 56 9.50 3.75 9.82
C ALA A 56 8.60 4.43 8.77
N TYR A 57 7.28 4.18 8.76
CA TYR A 57 6.35 4.95 7.93
C TYR A 57 6.28 6.42 8.37
N ALA A 58 6.35 6.71 9.68
CA ALA A 58 6.32 8.07 10.18
C ALA A 58 7.58 8.85 9.74
N ASP A 59 8.74 8.21 9.83
CA ASP A 59 10.01 8.75 9.35
C ASP A 59 9.96 9.04 7.84
N ALA A 60 9.48 8.07 7.04
CA ALA A 60 9.32 8.25 5.60
C ALA A 60 8.34 9.38 5.25
N LEU A 61 7.26 9.54 6.01
CA LEU A 61 6.28 10.60 5.79
C LEU A 61 6.88 11.99 6.03
N ALA A 62 7.66 12.14 7.10
CA ALA A 62 8.36 13.38 7.40
C ALA A 62 9.31 13.76 6.26
N LEU A 63 10.10 12.80 5.76
CA LEU A 63 10.98 13.01 4.61
C LEU A 63 10.21 13.40 3.35
N TYR A 64 9.08 12.73 3.06
CA TYR A 64 8.26 13.07 1.91
C TYR A 64 7.66 14.47 2.00
N ARG A 65 7.25 14.93 3.19
CA ARG A 65 6.78 16.30 3.40
C ARG A 65 7.88 17.31 3.11
N SER A 66 9.07 17.15 3.70
CA SER A 66 10.22 18.02 3.44
C SER A 66 10.58 18.06 1.94
N LEU A 67 10.57 16.89 1.28
CA LEU A 67 10.82 16.78 -0.16
C LEU A 67 9.78 17.48 -1.04
N LEU A 68 8.49 17.43 -0.66
CA LEU A 68 7.39 18.11 -1.36
C LEU A 68 7.45 19.63 -1.16
N ASP A 69 7.64 20.08 0.08
CA ASP A 69 7.73 21.50 0.45
C ASP A 69 8.91 22.18 -0.27
N ARG A 70 9.99 21.44 -0.48
CA ARG A 70 11.21 21.89 -1.17
C ARG A 70 11.15 21.70 -2.70
N GLY A 71 10.07 21.14 -3.24
CA GLY A 71 9.92 20.90 -4.69
C GLY A 71 10.96 19.92 -5.28
N LEU A 72 11.52 19.03 -4.45
CA LEU A 72 12.60 18.09 -4.81
C LEU A 72 12.07 16.83 -5.51
N LEU A 73 10.79 16.50 -5.32
CA LEU A 73 10.16 15.35 -6.00
C LEU A 73 9.60 15.68 -7.38
N LEU A 74 9.54 16.97 -7.72
CA LEU A 74 9.02 17.42 -9.00
C LEU A 74 10.14 17.33 -10.05
N GLN A 75 9.94 16.43 -11.00
CA GLN A 75 10.74 16.27 -12.21
C GLN A 75 10.57 17.48 -13.14
N HIS A 76 11.31 17.49 -14.26
CA HIS A 76 11.20 18.53 -15.28
C HIS A 76 9.74 18.80 -15.67
N GLY A 77 9.37 20.09 -15.72
CA GLY A 77 7.99 20.52 -15.97
C GLY A 77 7.05 20.44 -14.76
N GLY A 78 7.58 20.32 -13.54
CA GLY A 78 6.77 20.30 -12.32
C GLY A 78 5.99 19.01 -12.12
N ARG A 79 6.50 17.89 -12.66
CA ARG A 79 5.78 16.61 -12.68
C ARG A 79 6.17 15.70 -11.53
N LEU A 80 5.17 15.07 -10.92
CA LEU A 80 5.35 14.05 -9.90
C LEU A 80 5.05 12.68 -10.51
N SER A 81 5.97 11.73 -10.43
CA SER A 81 5.73 10.39 -10.98
C SER A 81 4.58 9.69 -10.26
N GLN A 82 3.80 8.88 -10.98
CA GLN A 82 2.71 8.09 -10.36
C GLN A 82 3.20 7.18 -9.24
N TRP A 83 4.46 6.73 -9.29
CA TRP A 83 5.06 5.89 -8.26
C TRP A 83 5.39 6.67 -7.00
N ALA A 84 5.98 7.86 -7.12
CA ALA A 84 6.20 8.73 -5.98
C ALA A 84 4.85 9.12 -5.34
N TYR A 85 3.88 9.49 -6.17
CA TYR A 85 2.53 9.83 -5.72
C TYR A 85 1.87 8.70 -4.93
N LYS A 86 1.89 7.47 -5.46
CA LYS A 86 1.36 6.28 -4.78
C LYS A 86 2.11 5.96 -3.48
N ASN A 87 3.43 6.09 -3.47
CA ASN A 87 4.25 5.80 -2.28
C ASN A 87 3.95 6.79 -1.16
N ILE A 88 3.88 8.09 -1.47
CA ILE A 88 3.54 9.15 -0.51
C ILE A 88 2.14 8.91 0.06
N ALA A 89 1.16 8.63 -0.81
CA ALA A 89 -0.18 8.29 -0.38
C ALA A 89 -0.19 7.07 0.54
N THR A 90 0.46 5.98 0.13
CA THR A 90 0.57 4.75 0.93
C THR A 90 1.18 5.02 2.30
N THR A 91 2.28 5.78 2.37
CA THR A 91 2.93 6.14 3.62
C THR A 91 1.99 6.95 4.51
N GLY A 92 1.32 7.97 3.96
CA GLY A 92 0.34 8.77 4.71
C GLY A 92 -0.79 7.92 5.29
N LEU A 93 -1.37 7.03 4.48
CA LEU A 93 -2.41 6.09 4.93
C LEU A 93 -1.91 5.16 6.05
N ARG A 94 -0.69 4.64 5.93
CA ARG A 94 -0.10 3.72 6.93
C ARG A 94 0.21 4.39 8.26
N THR A 95 0.41 5.71 8.27
CA THR A 95 0.55 6.50 9.49
C THR A 95 -0.79 6.96 10.08
N GLY A 96 -1.92 6.72 9.39
CA GLY A 96 -3.23 7.23 9.79
C GLY A 96 -3.43 8.74 9.52
N ALA A 97 -2.52 9.38 8.78
CA ALA A 97 -2.59 10.80 8.45
C ALA A 97 -3.60 11.09 7.31
N PHE A 98 -4.84 10.62 7.45
CA PHE A 98 -5.84 10.60 6.39
C PHE A 98 -6.15 11.98 5.79
N GLU A 99 -6.35 12.98 6.64
CA GLU A 99 -6.65 14.35 6.21
C GLU A 99 -5.51 14.95 5.38
N TRP A 100 -4.27 14.76 5.84
CA TRP A 100 -3.09 15.20 5.10
C TRP A 100 -2.95 14.44 3.78
N THR A 101 -3.19 13.13 3.78
CA THR A 101 -3.15 12.33 2.55
C THR A 101 -4.18 12.80 1.55
N GLU A 102 -5.42 13.08 1.99
CA GLU A 102 -6.48 13.62 1.15
C GLU A 102 -6.06 14.94 0.50
N GLN A 103 -5.55 15.89 1.30
CA GLN A 103 -5.02 17.16 0.80
C GLN A 103 -3.90 16.95 -0.23
N PHE A 104 -2.93 16.09 0.08
CA PHE A 104 -1.85 15.73 -0.83
C PHE A 104 -2.38 15.19 -2.18
N LEU A 105 -3.35 14.27 -2.14
CA LEU A 105 -3.90 13.68 -3.36
C LEU A 105 -4.54 14.75 -4.25
N HIS A 106 -5.33 15.65 -3.67
CA HIS A 106 -5.97 16.72 -4.43
C HIS A 106 -4.97 17.77 -4.92
N GLN A 107 -4.04 18.20 -4.08
CA GLN A 107 -3.04 19.23 -4.40
C GLN A 107 -2.10 18.80 -5.54
N TYR A 108 -1.64 17.55 -5.53
CA TYR A 108 -0.65 17.06 -6.50
C TYR A 108 -1.25 16.29 -7.68
N ARG A 109 -2.58 16.23 -7.80
CA ARG A 109 -3.26 15.59 -8.94
C ARG A 109 -2.76 16.13 -10.28
N ASP A 110 -2.70 17.46 -10.45
CA ASP A 110 -2.27 18.06 -11.72
C ASP A 110 -0.77 17.97 -11.99
N ALA A 111 0.03 17.62 -10.97
CA ALA A 111 1.44 17.30 -11.12
C ALA A 111 1.67 15.91 -11.73
N LEU A 112 0.68 15.01 -11.70
CA LEU A 112 0.78 13.69 -12.34
C LEU A 112 0.88 13.82 -13.87
N PRO A 113 1.61 12.90 -14.55
CA PRO A 113 1.59 12.80 -16.00
C PRO A 113 0.15 12.66 -16.52
N PRO A 114 -0.26 13.42 -17.56
CA PRO A 114 -1.65 13.41 -18.03
C PRO A 114 -2.20 12.01 -18.36
N ALA A 115 -1.37 11.13 -18.94
CA ALA A 115 -1.76 9.76 -19.28
C ALA A 115 -2.01 8.85 -18.06
N GLU A 116 -1.47 9.21 -16.89
CA GLU A 116 -1.53 8.39 -15.67
C GLU A 116 -2.42 9.03 -14.59
N ARG A 117 -2.73 10.32 -14.74
CA ARG A 117 -3.32 11.20 -13.73
C ARG A 117 -4.60 10.64 -13.13
N ASP A 118 -5.60 10.40 -13.96
CA ASP A 118 -6.93 10.03 -13.49
C ASP A 118 -6.91 8.65 -12.83
N ASN A 119 -6.16 7.74 -13.42
CA ASN A 119 -6.02 6.39 -12.89
C ASN A 119 -5.30 6.35 -11.54
N ALA A 120 -4.13 7.01 -11.45
CA ALA A 120 -3.36 7.10 -10.21
C ALA A 120 -4.14 7.86 -9.13
N PHE A 121 -4.81 8.95 -9.47
CA PHE A 121 -5.65 9.71 -8.53
C PHE A 121 -6.80 8.85 -8.01
N ALA A 122 -7.61 8.23 -8.90
CA ALA A 122 -8.76 7.43 -8.52
C ALA A 122 -8.37 6.23 -7.65
N PHE A 123 -7.30 5.51 -8.00
CA PHE A 123 -6.85 4.38 -7.19
C PHE A 123 -6.42 4.78 -5.78
N ASN A 124 -5.61 5.84 -5.65
CA ASN A 124 -5.12 6.27 -4.34
C ASN A 124 -6.25 6.87 -3.50
N LEU A 125 -7.19 7.59 -4.11
CA LEU A 125 -8.40 8.10 -3.44
C LEU A 125 -9.31 6.97 -2.97
N ALA A 126 -9.52 5.93 -3.79
CA ALA A 126 -10.25 4.74 -3.36
C ALA A 126 -9.56 4.02 -2.18
N THR A 127 -8.23 3.99 -2.19
CA THR A 127 -7.46 3.40 -1.09
C THR A 127 -7.60 4.22 0.19
N LEU A 128 -7.61 5.55 0.10
CA LEU A 128 -7.93 6.43 1.23
C LEU A 128 -9.31 6.13 1.82
N TYR A 129 -10.35 6.07 0.99
CA TYR A 129 -11.71 5.74 1.44
C TYR A 129 -11.77 4.36 2.10
N PHE A 130 -11.06 3.38 1.54
CA PHE A 130 -11.00 2.04 2.13
C PHE A 130 -10.40 2.05 3.53
N GLU A 131 -9.28 2.75 3.72
CA GLU A 131 -8.62 2.85 5.04
C GLU A 131 -9.47 3.65 6.04
N LYS A 132 -10.26 4.63 5.59
CA LYS A 132 -11.28 5.36 6.38
C LYS A 132 -12.56 4.53 6.67
N GLN A 133 -12.64 3.28 6.21
CA GLN A 133 -13.83 2.41 6.29
C GLN A 133 -15.06 2.93 5.51
N GLU A 134 -14.84 3.83 4.55
CA GLU A 134 -15.86 4.36 3.64
C GLU A 134 -16.04 3.43 2.44
N LEU A 135 -16.61 2.25 2.69
CA LEU A 135 -16.65 1.13 1.74
C LEU A 135 -17.48 1.42 0.47
N ALA A 136 -18.57 2.18 0.58
CA ALA A 136 -19.38 2.57 -0.57
C ALA A 136 -18.61 3.53 -1.49
N SER A 137 -17.99 4.58 -0.92
CA SER A 137 -17.14 5.55 -1.62
C SER A 137 -15.95 4.85 -2.30
N THR A 138 -15.39 3.82 -1.65
CA THR A 138 -14.35 2.97 -2.23
C THR A 138 -14.81 2.33 -3.53
N LEU A 139 -15.95 1.63 -3.53
CA LEU A 139 -16.47 0.97 -4.74
C LEU A 139 -16.83 1.96 -5.85
N GLN A 140 -17.45 3.09 -5.49
CA GLN A 140 -17.80 4.14 -6.45
C GLN A 140 -16.54 4.71 -7.12
N THR A 141 -15.51 5.03 -6.33
CA THR A 141 -14.27 5.61 -6.85
C THR A 141 -13.51 4.63 -7.74
N LEU A 142 -13.56 3.33 -7.42
CA LEU A 142 -12.93 2.29 -8.24
C LEU A 142 -13.57 2.12 -9.63
N GLN A 143 -14.74 2.70 -9.89
CA GLN A 143 -15.32 2.74 -11.24
C GLN A 143 -14.53 3.65 -12.19
N ASN A 144 -13.79 4.62 -11.64
CA ASN A 144 -12.99 5.58 -12.39
C ASN A 144 -11.53 5.12 -12.59
N VAL A 145 -11.17 3.93 -12.13
CA VAL A 145 -9.83 3.36 -12.32
C VAL A 145 -9.78 2.69 -13.69
N GLU A 146 -8.98 3.23 -14.58
CA GLU A 146 -8.72 2.64 -15.89
C GLU A 146 -7.68 1.52 -15.80
N PHE A 147 -7.89 0.42 -16.53
CA PHE A 147 -7.01 -0.75 -16.49
C PHE A 147 -5.84 -0.64 -17.48
N THR A 148 -5.26 0.55 -17.62
CA THR A 148 -4.13 0.85 -18.52
C THR A 148 -2.79 0.37 -17.96
N ASP A 149 -2.59 0.50 -16.64
CA ASP A 149 -1.45 -0.05 -15.93
C ASP A 149 -1.85 -1.32 -15.15
N PHE A 150 -1.06 -2.37 -15.33
CA PHE A 150 -1.36 -3.68 -14.75
C PHE A 150 -1.29 -3.67 -13.21
N THR A 151 -0.38 -2.89 -12.61
CA THR A 151 -0.25 -2.81 -11.15
C THR A 151 -1.47 -2.16 -10.53
N TYR A 152 -1.98 -1.07 -11.12
CA TYR A 152 -3.23 -0.44 -10.70
C TYR A 152 -4.43 -1.36 -10.92
N HIS A 153 -4.49 -2.10 -12.03
CA HIS A 153 -5.56 -3.07 -12.28
C HIS A 153 -5.63 -4.14 -11.19
N VAL A 154 -4.52 -4.83 -10.90
CA VAL A 154 -4.50 -5.84 -9.84
C VAL A 154 -4.80 -5.21 -8.49
N GLY A 155 -4.20 -4.06 -8.18
CA GLY A 155 -4.46 -3.32 -6.93
C GLY A 155 -5.94 -3.02 -6.74
N ALA A 156 -6.62 -2.49 -7.77
CA ALA A 156 -8.03 -2.16 -7.73
C ALA A 156 -8.91 -3.39 -7.52
N LYS A 157 -8.60 -4.51 -8.19
CA LYS A 157 -9.32 -5.79 -7.98
C LYS A 157 -9.15 -6.31 -6.56
N ILE A 158 -7.95 -6.21 -6.00
CA ILE A 158 -7.69 -6.58 -4.61
C ILE A 158 -8.48 -5.68 -3.66
N LEU A 159 -8.53 -4.37 -3.91
CA LEU A 159 -9.29 -3.43 -3.08
C LEU A 159 -10.81 -3.70 -3.15
N GLN A 160 -11.35 -3.95 -4.35
CA GLN A 160 -12.74 -4.36 -4.55
C GLN A 160 -13.05 -5.67 -3.80
N LEU A 161 -12.16 -6.67 -3.88
CA LEU A 161 -12.31 -7.94 -3.17
C LEU A 161 -12.35 -7.78 -1.65
N LYS A 162 -11.44 -6.97 -1.09
CA LYS A 162 -11.45 -6.64 0.35
C LYS A 162 -12.76 -5.96 0.71
N THR A 163 -13.20 -4.99 -0.09
CA THR A 163 -14.43 -4.22 0.15
C THR A 163 -15.68 -5.10 0.14
N PHE A 164 -15.84 -5.98 -0.85
CA PHE A 164 -16.96 -6.94 -0.89
C PHE A 164 -16.95 -7.91 0.30
N TYR A 165 -15.76 -8.33 0.75
CA TYR A 165 -15.65 -9.18 1.94
C TYR A 165 -16.18 -8.47 3.19
N LEU A 166 -15.85 -7.20 3.37
CA LEU A 166 -16.29 -6.38 4.50
C LEU A 166 -17.80 -6.11 4.45
N LEU A 167 -18.32 -5.78 3.27
CA LEU A 167 -19.75 -5.53 3.05
C LEU A 167 -20.64 -6.80 3.13
N ASN A 168 -20.04 -7.99 3.25
CA ASN A 168 -20.74 -9.28 3.18
C ASN A 168 -21.39 -9.58 1.81
N GLU A 169 -20.86 -8.98 0.74
CA GLU A 169 -21.33 -9.16 -0.64
C GLU A 169 -20.74 -10.45 -1.24
N ALA A 170 -21.21 -11.60 -0.74
CA ALA A 170 -20.60 -12.90 -1.02
C ALA A 170 -20.61 -13.28 -2.51
N ASP A 171 -21.71 -13.02 -3.23
CA ASP A 171 -21.84 -13.39 -4.64
C ASP A 171 -20.93 -12.53 -5.52
N ALA A 172 -20.90 -11.22 -5.28
CA ALA A 172 -19.98 -10.30 -5.95
C ALA A 172 -18.52 -10.67 -5.69
N LEU A 173 -18.17 -11.01 -4.45
CA LEU A 173 -16.84 -11.46 -4.07
C LEU A 173 -16.44 -12.76 -4.79
N ILE A 174 -17.32 -13.76 -4.85
CA ILE A 174 -17.02 -15.04 -5.52
C ILE A 174 -16.80 -14.84 -7.02
N SER A 175 -17.66 -14.05 -7.66
CA SER A 175 -17.53 -13.70 -9.08
C SER A 175 -16.21 -12.96 -9.36
N LEU A 176 -15.89 -11.96 -8.53
CA LEU A 176 -14.65 -11.19 -8.67
C LEU A 176 -13.41 -12.03 -8.39
N LEU A 177 -13.45 -12.97 -7.44
CA LEU A 177 -12.35 -13.90 -7.18
C LEU A 177 -12.03 -14.74 -8.42
N ALA A 178 -13.05 -15.25 -9.10
CA ALA A 178 -12.88 -16.08 -10.30
C ALA A 178 -12.26 -15.27 -11.46
N THR A 179 -12.81 -14.09 -11.74
CA THR A 179 -12.32 -13.22 -12.83
C THR A 179 -10.91 -12.69 -12.56
N THR A 180 -10.59 -12.31 -11.31
CA THR A 180 -9.25 -11.86 -10.91
C THR A 180 -8.23 -13.00 -10.97
N GLU A 181 -8.62 -14.22 -10.58
CA GLU A 181 -7.74 -15.39 -10.71
C GLU A 181 -7.41 -15.66 -12.18
N GLN A 182 -8.39 -15.58 -13.08
CA GLN A 182 -8.19 -15.75 -14.51
C GLN A 182 -7.29 -14.66 -15.10
N LEU A 183 -7.48 -13.40 -14.70
CA LEU A 183 -6.64 -12.27 -15.09
C LEU A 183 -5.17 -12.53 -14.71
N LEU A 184 -4.90 -12.83 -13.44
CA LEU A 184 -3.55 -13.11 -12.95
C LEU A 184 -2.91 -14.31 -13.65
N ARG A 185 -3.68 -15.38 -13.92
CA ARG A 185 -3.20 -16.58 -14.61
C ARG A 185 -2.82 -16.32 -16.07
N ARG A 186 -3.55 -15.44 -16.76
CA ARG A 186 -3.30 -15.12 -18.17
C ARG A 186 -2.19 -14.09 -18.36
N ASP A 187 -1.96 -13.26 -17.36
CA ASP A 187 -0.90 -12.26 -17.44
C ASP A 187 0.48 -12.92 -17.57
N LYS A 188 1.24 -12.45 -18.57
CA LYS A 188 2.59 -12.93 -18.93
C LYS A 188 3.69 -11.97 -18.47
N THR A 189 3.33 -10.79 -17.95
CA THR A 189 4.27 -9.73 -17.55
C THR A 189 4.68 -9.85 -16.09
N LEU A 190 3.79 -10.42 -15.25
CA LEU A 190 4.05 -10.71 -13.85
C LEU A 190 5.15 -11.75 -13.67
N SER A 191 6.05 -11.45 -12.74
CA SER A 191 7.00 -12.44 -12.25
C SER A 191 6.28 -13.64 -11.61
N PRO A 192 6.88 -14.85 -11.66
CA PRO A 192 6.33 -16.03 -10.98
C PRO A 192 6.02 -15.76 -9.50
N PHE A 193 6.88 -14.99 -8.83
CA PHE A 193 6.71 -14.58 -7.44
C PHE A 193 5.47 -13.68 -7.26
N GLY A 194 5.33 -12.62 -8.06
CA GLY A 194 4.19 -11.70 -7.98
C GLY A 194 2.86 -12.40 -8.25
N LYS A 195 2.86 -13.35 -9.19
CA LYS A 195 1.71 -14.19 -9.51
C LYS A 195 1.33 -15.12 -8.35
N ALA A 196 2.30 -15.85 -7.79
CA ALA A 196 2.07 -16.74 -6.65
C ALA A 196 1.53 -15.99 -5.44
N THR A 197 2.11 -14.82 -5.14
CA THR A 197 1.76 -13.97 -3.99
C THR A 197 0.30 -13.52 -4.03
N ASN A 198 -0.20 -13.09 -5.19
CA ASN A 198 -1.60 -12.68 -5.37
C ASN A 198 -2.57 -13.86 -5.46
N LEU A 199 -2.21 -14.95 -6.15
CA LEU A 199 -3.05 -16.15 -6.23
C LEU A 199 -3.24 -16.80 -4.84
N ASN A 200 -2.20 -16.79 -4.01
CA ASN A 200 -2.29 -17.23 -2.62
C ASN A 200 -3.27 -16.38 -1.81
N PHE A 201 -3.28 -15.06 -2.01
CA PHE A 201 -4.27 -14.17 -1.40
C PHE A 201 -5.70 -14.53 -1.82
N LEU A 202 -5.98 -14.68 -3.12
CA LEU A 202 -7.31 -15.06 -3.61
C LEU A 202 -7.78 -16.38 -3.01
N ARG A 203 -6.88 -17.36 -2.90
CA ARG A 203 -7.16 -18.66 -2.30
C ARG A 203 -7.50 -18.55 -0.81
N MET A 204 -6.76 -17.75 -0.05
CA MET A 204 -7.01 -17.54 1.38
C MET A 204 -8.31 -16.75 1.61
N LEU A 205 -8.56 -15.70 0.83
CA LEU A 205 -9.79 -14.93 0.89
C LEU A 205 -11.03 -15.79 0.59
N ARG A 206 -10.94 -16.69 -0.40
CA ARG A 206 -11.99 -17.68 -0.70
C ARG A 206 -12.31 -18.58 0.51
N GLN A 207 -11.28 -19.04 1.22
CA GLN A 207 -11.45 -19.87 2.42
C GLN A 207 -12.04 -19.07 3.59
N ALA A 208 -11.58 -17.83 3.79
CA ALA A 208 -12.12 -16.92 4.80
C ALA A 208 -13.61 -16.64 4.55
N ASN A 209 -13.99 -16.33 3.30
CA ASN A 209 -15.40 -16.14 2.95
C ASN A 209 -16.23 -17.40 3.18
N LYS A 210 -15.74 -18.58 2.76
CA LYS A 210 -16.43 -19.85 2.99
C LYS A 210 -16.66 -20.11 4.49
N TRP A 211 -15.67 -19.83 5.34
CA TRP A 211 -15.82 -19.92 6.79
C TRP A 211 -16.83 -18.90 7.32
N LYS A 212 -16.75 -17.64 6.89
CA LYS A 212 -17.67 -16.56 7.29
C LYS A 212 -19.13 -16.91 7.00
N MET A 213 -19.42 -17.53 5.85
CA MET A 213 -20.77 -17.95 5.46
C MET A 213 -21.29 -19.17 6.24
N LYS A 214 -20.42 -20.14 6.57
CA LYS A 214 -20.85 -21.35 7.30
C LYS A 214 -20.85 -21.20 8.82
N LYS A 215 -20.12 -20.24 9.39
CA LYS A 215 -19.90 -20.14 10.85
C LYS A 215 -21.21 -20.07 11.64
N ALA A 216 -22.24 -19.43 11.09
CA ALA A 216 -23.57 -19.32 11.70
C ALA A 216 -24.28 -20.67 11.87
N ARG A 217 -23.89 -21.70 11.11
CA ARG A 217 -24.42 -23.07 11.17
C ARG A 217 -23.57 -24.03 12.01
N LEU A 218 -22.45 -23.55 12.57
CA LEU A 218 -21.52 -24.35 13.36
C LEU A 218 -21.71 -24.08 14.85
N SER A 219 -21.33 -25.05 15.70
CA SER A 219 -21.16 -24.77 17.13
C SER A 219 -20.03 -23.74 17.34
N VAL A 220 -20.15 -22.95 18.41
CA VAL A 220 -19.17 -21.90 18.76
C VAL A 220 -17.74 -22.46 18.81
N LEU A 221 -17.54 -23.62 19.45
CA LEU A 221 -16.24 -24.29 19.55
C LEU A 221 -15.70 -24.71 18.18
N LYS A 222 -16.55 -25.24 17.30
CA LYS A 222 -16.14 -25.65 15.95
C LYS A 222 -15.79 -24.45 15.08
N ALA A 223 -16.61 -23.39 15.12
CA ALA A 223 -16.33 -22.15 14.40
C ALA A 223 -15.00 -21.51 14.84
N LYS A 224 -14.73 -21.48 16.15
CA LYS A 224 -13.47 -20.98 16.73
C LYS A 224 -12.27 -21.81 16.28
N ARG A 225 -12.36 -23.14 16.36
CA ARG A 225 -11.28 -24.04 15.93
C ARG A 225 -10.95 -23.87 14.44
N GLU A 226 -11.97 -23.85 13.59
CA GLU A 226 -11.76 -23.62 12.15
C GLU A 226 -11.15 -22.25 11.85
N ARG A 227 -11.53 -21.20 12.60
CA ARG A 227 -10.94 -19.86 12.48
C ARG A 227 -9.45 -19.88 12.82
N LEU A 228 -9.07 -20.51 13.94
CA LEU A 228 -7.67 -20.62 14.36
C LEU A 228 -6.83 -21.36 13.32
N THR A 229 -7.33 -22.48 12.78
CA THR A 229 -6.65 -23.20 11.69
C THR A 229 -6.48 -22.34 10.42
N LEU A 230 -7.43 -21.46 10.10
CA LEU A 230 -7.27 -20.52 8.98
C LEU A 230 -6.20 -19.46 9.28
N ILE A 231 -6.18 -18.91 10.49
CA ILE A 231 -5.16 -17.95 10.94
C ILE A 231 -3.76 -18.57 10.84
N GLU A 232 -3.57 -19.80 11.34
CA GLU A 232 -2.30 -20.54 11.25
C GLU A 232 -1.86 -20.74 9.80
N LYS A 233 -2.79 -21.12 8.91
CA LYS A 233 -2.50 -21.26 7.47
C LYS A 233 -2.07 -19.95 6.83
N VAL A 234 -2.76 -18.84 7.14
CA VAL A 234 -2.40 -17.50 6.63
C VAL A 234 -1.03 -17.07 7.17
N ALA A 235 -0.76 -17.34 8.45
CA ALA A 235 0.51 -17.01 9.10
C ALA A 235 1.70 -17.77 8.48
N ALA A 236 1.53 -19.06 8.20
CA ALA A 236 2.60 -19.92 7.66
C ALA A 236 2.78 -19.79 6.14
N LEU A 237 1.76 -19.37 5.39
CA LEU A 237 1.83 -19.32 3.93
C LEU A 237 2.74 -18.20 3.45
N GLN A 238 3.79 -18.56 2.70
CA GLN A 238 4.68 -17.64 2.00
C GLN A 238 4.94 -18.15 0.57
N PRO A 239 4.90 -17.28 -0.46
CA PRO A 239 4.60 -15.85 -0.37
C PRO A 239 3.08 -15.58 -0.30
N LEU A 240 2.65 -14.48 0.35
CA LEU A 240 1.23 -14.11 0.50
C LEU A 240 1.04 -12.59 0.52
N ALA A 241 0.28 -12.05 -0.45
CA ALA A 241 -0.09 -10.64 -0.46
C ALA A 241 -1.11 -10.33 0.64
N ASN A 242 -1.11 -9.09 1.15
CA ASN A 242 -2.13 -8.61 2.10
C ASN A 242 -2.32 -9.52 3.33
N LYS A 243 -1.23 -10.18 3.76
CA LYS A 243 -1.23 -11.10 4.90
C LYS A 243 -1.76 -10.45 6.17
N ASP A 244 -1.28 -9.25 6.48
CA ASP A 244 -1.66 -8.52 7.70
C ASP A 244 -3.16 -8.22 7.73
N TRP A 245 -3.72 -7.82 6.58
CA TRP A 245 -5.16 -7.58 6.48
C TRP A 245 -5.96 -8.87 6.65
N LEU A 246 -5.55 -9.99 6.03
CA LEU A 246 -6.22 -11.28 6.23
C LEU A 246 -6.19 -11.73 7.70
N LEU A 247 -5.07 -11.51 8.39
CA LEU A 247 -4.96 -11.82 9.81
C LEU A 247 -5.87 -10.93 10.64
N LYS A 248 -5.88 -9.60 10.40
CA LYS A 248 -6.74 -8.64 11.09
C LYS A 248 -8.23 -9.03 11.00
N VAL A 249 -8.73 -9.31 9.79
CA VAL A 249 -10.15 -9.67 9.59
C VAL A 249 -10.52 -11.03 10.18
N LEU A 250 -9.57 -11.98 10.25
CA LEU A 250 -9.80 -13.29 10.87
C LEU A 250 -9.71 -13.24 12.40
N SER A 251 -8.90 -12.34 12.96
CA SER A 251 -8.80 -12.09 14.39
C SER A 251 -10.05 -11.40 14.95
N GLY A 252 -10.70 -10.55 14.14
CA GLY A 252 -11.90 -9.80 14.48
C GLY A 252 -11.63 -8.38 14.98
N GLU A 253 -10.57 -7.75 14.46
CA GLU A 253 -10.08 -6.43 14.89
C GLU A 253 -10.48 -5.28 13.93
N GLU A 254 -11.71 -5.26 13.41
CA GLU A 254 -12.23 -4.15 12.59
C GLU A 254 -13.36 -3.39 13.29
#